data_AF-A0A6J7XWC2-F1
#
_entry.id   AF-A0A6J7XWC2-F1
#
_cell.length_a   1.000
_cell.length_b   1.000
_cell.length_c   1.000
_cell.angle_alpha   90.00
_cell.angle_beta   90.00
_cell.angle_gamma   90.00
#
_symmetry.space_group_name_H-M   'P 1'
#
loop_
_entity.id
_entity.type
_entity.pdbx_description
1 polymer ?
#
loop_
_entity_poly.entity_id
_entity_poly.type
_entity_poly.pdbx_seq_one_letter_code
_entity_poly.pdbx_strand_id
1 'polypeptide(L)' 'MQALGVNMANMGKAATSGQLASAILYLASDEASYVNGAILPVDGGWVAR' A
#
# COMPACT_ATOMS: atom_id res chain seq x y z
N MET A 1 -1.68 -20.04 13.95
CA MET A 1 -2.48 -19.98 12.71
C MET A 1 -3.56 -18.87 12.71
N GLN A 2 -3.56 -17.94 13.67
CA GLN A 2 -4.64 -16.93 13.82
C GLN A 2 -4.32 -15.54 13.24
N ALA A 3 -3.18 -15.38 12.54
CA ALA A 3 -2.74 -14.08 12.00
C ALA A 3 -3.21 -13.79 10.56
N LEU A 4 -3.77 -14.78 9.86
CA LEU A 4 -4.29 -14.60 8.49
C LEU A 4 -5.78 -14.23 8.47
N GLY A 5 -6.55 -14.63 9.49
CA GLY A 5 -8.03 -14.65 9.41
C GLY A 5 -8.75 -13.32 9.66
N VAL A 6 -8.11 -12.32 10.28
CA VAL A 6 -8.79 -11.06 10.65
C VAL A 6 -8.50 -9.94 9.63
N ASN A 7 -7.26 -9.84 9.12
CA ASN A 7 -6.87 -8.80 8.15
C ASN A 7 -7.29 -9.11 6.70
N MET A 8 -7.55 -10.39 6.37
CA MET A 8 -8.08 -10.76 5.06
C MET A 8 -9.48 -10.17 4.80
N ALA A 9 -10.25 -9.84 5.84
CA ALA A 9 -11.59 -9.28 5.70
C ALA A 9 -11.57 -7.87 5.06
N ASN A 10 -10.49 -7.11 5.28
CA ASN A 10 -10.29 -5.78 4.71
C ASN A 10 -9.55 -5.83 3.36
N MET A 11 -8.98 -6.98 3.00
CA MET A 11 -8.20 -7.11 1.78
C MET A 11 -9.13 -7.25 0.57
N GLY A 12 -9.14 -6.22 -0.26
CA GLY A 12 -9.68 -6.32 -1.61
C GLY A 12 -8.87 -7.30 -2.49
N LYS A 13 -9.07 -7.23 -3.81
CA LYS A 13 -8.21 -7.98 -4.74
C LYS A 13 -6.74 -7.60 -4.54
N ALA A 14 -5.85 -8.57 -4.77
CA ALA A 14 -4.41 -8.31 -4.81
C ALA A 14 -4.11 -7.15 -5.77
N ALA A 15 -3.17 -6.28 -5.38
CA ALA A 15 -2.77 -5.15 -6.19
C ALA A 15 -2.23 -5.62 -7.54
N THR A 16 -2.60 -4.90 -8.59
CA THR A 16 -1.98 -5.07 -9.91
C THR A 16 -0.61 -4.41 -9.93
N SER A 17 0.26 -4.85 -10.85
CA SER A 17 1.57 -4.21 -11.07
C SER A 17 1.46 -2.72 -11.36
N GLY A 18 0.42 -2.29 -12.08
CA GLY A 18 0.16 -0.88 -12.37
C GLY A 18 -0.12 -0.04 -11.12
N GLN A 19 -0.87 -0.58 -10.15
CA GLN A 19 -1.16 0.13 -8.91
C GLN A 19 0.10 0.35 -8.06
N LEU A 20 0.98 -0.65 -7.99
CA LEU A 20 2.28 -0.50 -7.32
C LEU A 20 3.19 0.48 -8.08
N ALA A 21 3.25 0.38 -9.41
CA ALA A 21 4.06 1.27 -10.24
C ALA A 21 3.64 2.74 -10.07
N SER A 22 2.35 3.04 -9.97
CA SER A 22 1.87 4.41 -9.73
C SER A 22 2.29 4.95 -8.36
N ALA A 23 2.23 4.13 -7.31
CA ALA A 23 2.69 4.56 -5.98
C ALA A 23 4.20 4.79 -5.93
N ILE A 24 4.98 3.94 -6.61
CA ILE A 24 6.43 4.11 -6.76
C ILE A 24 6.72 5.39 -7.55
N LEU A 25 6.01 5.62 -8.65
CA LEU A 25 6.19 6.82 -9.47
C LEU A 25 5.91 8.09 -8.67
N TYR A 26 4.84 8.12 -7.87
CA TYR A 26 4.56 9.23 -6.96
C TYR A 26 5.72 9.48 -5.98
N LEU A 27 6.23 8.45 -5.31
CA LEU A 27 7.33 8.61 -4.36
C LEU A 27 8.65 9.04 -5.04
N ALA A 28 8.81 8.73 -6.33
CA ALA A 28 9.97 9.10 -7.12
C ALA A 28 9.83 10.46 -7.82
N SER A 29 8.67 11.12 -7.73
CA SER A 29 8.39 12.36 -8.45
C SER A 29 8.47 13.60 -7.54
N ASP A 30 8.45 14.78 -8.17
CA ASP A 30 8.53 16.06 -7.45
C ASP A 30 7.30 16.32 -6.57
N GLU A 31 6.16 15.66 -6.85
CA GLU A 31 4.95 15.71 -6.03
C GLU A 31 5.17 15.12 -4.63
N ALA A 32 6.18 14.27 -4.44
CA ALA A 32 6.59 13.75 -3.13
C ALA A 32 7.77 14.52 -2.52
N SER A 33 8.13 15.71 -3.03
CA SER A 33 9.30 16.49 -2.59
C SER A 33 9.39 16.80 -1.09
N TYR A 34 8.27 16.73 -0.37
CA TYR A 34 8.24 16.93 1.09
C TYR A 34 7.86 15.68 1.89
N VAL A 35 7.80 14.52 1.25
CA VAL A 35 7.55 13.22 1.89
C VAL A 35 8.89 12.53 2.14
N ASN A 36 9.31 12.45 3.40
CA ASN A 36 10.55 11.78 3.78
C ASN A 36 10.35 10.96 5.07
N GLY A 37 11.05 9.83 5.18
CA GLY A 37 10.98 8.93 6.33
C GLY A 37 9.63 8.21 6.52
N ALA A 38 8.69 8.37 5.59
CA ALA A 38 7.36 7.76 5.65
C ALA A 38 7.33 6.40 4.96
N ILE A 39 6.57 5.46 5.53
CA ILE A 39 6.19 4.21 4.87
C ILE A 39 4.79 4.42 4.29
N LEU A 40 4.60 4.18 3.00
CA LEU A 40 3.31 4.23 2.32
C LEU A 40 2.79 2.80 2.08
N PRO A 41 1.84 2.29 2.87
CA PRO A 41 1.22 0.99 2.60
C PRO A 41 0.38 1.04 1.32
N VAL A 42 0.62 0.08 0.41
CA VAL A 42 -0.13 -0.09 -0.85
C VAL A 42 -0.66 -1.52 -0.92
N ASP A 43 -1.47 -1.89 0.07
CA ASP A 43 -1.86 -3.27 0.36
C ASP A 43 -3.39 -3.50 0.28
N GLY A 44 -4.12 -2.52 -0.25
CA GLY A 44 -5.58 -2.61 -0.38
C GLY A 44 -6.32 -2.63 0.95
N GLY A 45 -5.72 -2.11 2.04
CA GLY A 45 -6.35 -2.03 3.35
C GLY A 45 -6.03 -3.20 4.28
N TRP A 46 -5.06 -4.06 3.94
CA TRP A 46 -4.67 -5.21 4.77
C TRP A 46 -4.26 -4.81 6.19
N VAL A 47 -3.49 -3.73 6.34
CA VAL A 47 -3.08 -3.23 7.66
C VAL A 47 -4.06 -2.22 8.28
N ALA A 48 -5.11 -1.83 7.55
CA ALA A 48 -6.15 -0.96 8.09
C ALA A 48 -7.05 -1.77 9.04
N ARG A 49 -7.32 -1.23 10.24
CA ARG A 49 -8.24 -1.83 11.22
C ARG A 49 -9.68 -1.47 10.92
#